data_AF-A0A0U3E351-F1
#
_entry.id   AF-A0A0U3E351-F1
#
_cell.length_a   1.000
_cell.length_b   1.000
_cell.length_c   1.000
_cell.angle_alpha   90.00
_cell.angle_beta   90.00
_cell.angle_gamma   90.00
#
_symmetry.space_group_name_H-M   'P 1'
#
loop_
_entity.id
_entity.type
_entity.pdbx_description
1 polymer ?
#
loop_
_entity_poly.entity_id
_entity_poly.type
_entity_poly.pdbx_seq_one_letter_code
_entity_poly.pdbx_strand_id
1 'polypeptide(L)'
;MLFVSLIPYLTVFVSQNPFSLLAQVLYGLDFIIINIILFIMAKSLVSINESKYLKEVLDLKNAVLIPSILFIIGFVIAFLGYPVAISICCLFTIIRSIYYSLKN
;
A
#
# COMPACT_ATOMS: atom_id res chain seq x y z
N MET A 1 -7.95 8.60 8.73
CA MET A 1 -6.82 9.57 8.78
C MET A 1 -5.78 9.23 9.85
N LEU A 2 -6.13 8.54 10.95
CA LEU A 2 -5.18 8.17 12.01
C LEU A 2 -3.95 7.37 11.53
N PHE A 3 -4.15 6.38 10.67
CA PHE A 3 -3.03 5.58 10.10
C PHE A 3 -2.16 6.41 9.14
N VAL A 4 -2.75 7.34 8.39
CA VAL A 4 -2.00 8.21 7.47
C VAL A 4 -1.03 9.13 8.23
N SER A 5 -1.40 9.60 9.43
CA SER A 5 -0.48 10.36 10.29
C SER A 5 0.63 9.51 10.90
N LEU A 6 0.50 8.18 10.90
CA LEU A 6 1.52 7.26 11.42
C LEU A 6 2.64 6.99 10.40
N ILE A 7 2.36 7.18 9.11
CA ILE A 7 3.33 7.06 8.02
C ILE A 7 4.61 7.86 8.28
N PRO A 8 4.58 9.20 8.50
CA PRO A 8 5.82 9.97 8.69
C PRO A 8 6.64 9.49 9.90
N TYR A 9 5.97 9.05 10.96
CA TYR A 9 6.65 8.48 12.13
C TYR A 9 7.35 7.16 11.79
N LEU A 10 6.67 6.22 11.13
CA LEU A 10 7.24 4.94 10.73
C LEU A 10 8.33 5.10 9.66
N THR A 11 8.19 6.07 8.75
CA THR A 11 9.23 6.41 7.76
C THR A 11 10.52 6.86 8.45
N VAL A 12 10.42 7.74 9.44
CA VAL A 12 11.60 8.16 10.23
C VAL A 12 12.19 6.97 10.98
N PHE A 13 11.35 6.12 11.59
CA PHE A 13 11.80 4.94 12.31
C PHE A 13 12.56 3.94 11.42
N VAL A 14 12.07 3.68 10.20
CA VAL A 14 12.77 2.88 9.19
C VAL A 14 14.07 3.54 8.74
N SER A 15 14.08 4.86 8.55
CA SER A 15 15.29 5.58 8.12
C SER A 15 16.42 5.51 9.15
N GLN A 16 16.07 5.48 10.44
CA GLN A 16 17.03 5.36 11.54
C GLN A 16 17.48 3.91 11.75
N ASN A 17 16.63 2.92 11.42
CA ASN A 17 16.90 1.50 11.61
C ASN A 17 16.59 0.67 10.34
N PRO A 18 17.30 0.90 9.21
CA PRO A 18 16.92 0.35 7.91
C PRO A 18 17.05 -1.17 7.82
N PHE A 19 17.96 -1.76 8.59
CA PHE A 19 18.19 -3.20 8.67
C PHE A 19 17.38 -3.88 9.79
N SER A 20 16.62 -3.13 10.58
CA SER A 20 15.75 -3.73 11.59
C SER A 20 14.51 -4.31 10.93
N LEU A 21 14.34 -5.62 11.07
CA LEU A 21 13.16 -6.33 10.57
C LEU A 21 11.87 -5.77 11.18
N LEU A 22 11.90 -5.40 12.46
CA LEU A 22 10.74 -4.84 13.15
C LEU A 22 10.31 -3.49 12.54
N ALA A 23 11.27 -2.60 12.25
CA ALA A 23 10.96 -1.30 11.65
C ALA A 23 10.32 -1.46 10.26
N GLN A 24 10.90 -2.33 9.43
CA GLN A 24 10.41 -2.59 8.07
C GLN A 24 9.04 -3.28 8.07
N VAL A 25 8.81 -4.24 8.97
CA VAL A 25 7.52 -4.92 9.13
C VAL A 25 6.43 -3.95 9.57
N LEU A 26 6.67 -3.11 10.57
CA LEU A 26 5.69 -2.12 11.03
C LEU A 26 5.34 -1.12 9.92
N TYR A 27 6.34 -0.66 9.17
CA TYR A 27 6.14 0.21 8.03
C TYR A 27 5.29 -0.45 6.93
N GLY A 28 5.64 -1.67 6.53
CA GLY A 28 4.85 -2.41 5.53
C GLY A 28 3.41 -2.70 5.99
N LEU A 29 3.21 -2.97 7.29
CA LEU A 29 1.91 -3.28 7.85
C LEU A 29 0.98 -2.07 7.85
N ASP A 30 1.50 -0.87 8.10
CA ASP A 30 0.73 0.38 8.01
C ASP A 30 0.18 0.62 6.59
N PHE A 31 1.00 0.37 5.57
CA PHE A 31 0.55 0.44 4.16
C PHE A 31 -0.53 -0.58 3.81
N ILE A 32 -0.45 -1.80 4.35
CA ILE A 32 -1.51 -2.81 4.16
C ILE A 32 -2.82 -2.32 4.79
N ILE A 33 -2.79 -1.79 6.00
CA ILE A 33 -3.97 -1.25 6.68
C ILE A 33 -4.59 -0.11 5.86
N ILE A 34 -3.76 0.82 5.37
CA ILE A 34 -4.22 1.93 4.53
C ILE A 34 -4.90 1.41 3.26
N ASN A 35 -4.32 0.41 2.59
CA ASN A 35 -4.92 -0.20 1.40
C ASN A 35 -6.27 -0.87 1.69
N ILE A 36 -6.40 -1.55 2.84
CA ILE A 36 -7.68 -2.15 3.26
C ILE A 36 -8.74 -1.06 3.50
N ILE A 37 -8.37 0.05 4.17
CA ILE A 37 -9.28 1.16 4.42
C ILE A 37 -9.72 1.80 3.09
N LEU A 38 -8.78 2.04 2.17
CA LEU A 38 -9.08 2.56 0.83
C LEU A 38 -10.02 1.64 0.06
N PHE A 39 -9.82 0.33 0.14
CA PHE A 39 -10.71 -0.66 -0.48
C PHE A 39 -12.14 -0.58 0.07
N ILE A 40 -12.29 -0.51 1.39
CA ILE A 40 -13.60 -0.40 2.03
C ILE A 40 -14.29 0.91 1.64
N MET A 41 -13.55 2.03 1.64
CA MET A 41 -14.08 3.32 1.21
C MET A 41 -14.54 3.30 -0.24
N ALA A 42 -13.70 2.79 -1.16
CA ALA A 42 -14.02 2.70 -2.56
C ALA A 42 -15.23 1.76 -2.82
N LYS A 43 -15.32 0.63 -2.11
CA LYS A 43 -16.48 -0.26 -2.17
C LYS A 43 -17.75 0.42 -1.65
N SER A 44 -17.66 1.16 -0.56
CA SER A 44 -18.78 1.92 0.00
C SER A 44 -19.25 3.01 -0.97
N LEU A 45 -18.32 3.70 -1.63
CA LEU A 45 -18.63 4.74 -2.61
C LEU A 45 -19.37 4.17 -3.84
N VAL A 46 -18.92 3.02 -4.35
CA VAL A 46 -19.58 2.29 -5.44
C VAL A 46 -20.96 1.75 -5.03
N SER A 47 -21.11 1.36 -3.76
CA SER A 47 -22.40 0.90 -3.23
C SER A 47 -23.44 2.02 -3.13
N ILE A 48 -23.00 3.26 -2.93
CA ILE A 48 -23.89 4.43 -2.81
C ILE A 48 -24.18 5.01 -4.20
N ASN A 49 -23.21 4.96 -5.11
CA ASN A 49 -23.34 5.43 -6.50
C ASN A 49 -23.26 4.24 -7.46
N GLU A 50 -24.42 3.69 -7.88
CA GLU A 50 -24.54 2.64 -8.91
C GLU A 50 -24.22 3.14 -10.35
N SER A 51 -23.52 4.26 -10.49
CA SER A 51 -23.08 4.75 -11.79
C SER A 51 -22.06 3.80 -12.40
N LYS A 52 -22.37 3.30 -13.60
CA LYS A 52 -21.49 2.42 -14.39
C LYS A 52 -20.11 3.07 -14.64
N TYR A 53 -20.09 4.39 -14.80
CA TYR A 53 -18.88 5.20 -14.95
C TYR A 53 -17.99 5.16 -13.69
N LEU A 54 -18.59 5.19 -12.50
CA LEU A 54 -17.83 5.12 -11.25
C LEU A 54 -17.13 3.77 -11.08
N LYS A 55 -17.75 2.66 -11.52
CA LYS A 55 -17.12 1.34 -11.49
C LYS A 55 -15.95 1.20 -12.47
N GLU A 56 -16.01 1.91 -13.59
CA GLU A 56 -15.00 1.85 -14.64
C GLU A 56 -13.78 2.72 -14.30
N VAL A 57 -14.02 3.88 -13.70
CA VAL A 57 -12.95 4.77 -13.19
C VAL A 57 -12.32 4.21 -11.91
N LEU A 58 -13.11 3.59 -11.03
CA LEU A 58 -12.65 3.02 -9.77
C LEU A 58 -12.32 1.53 -9.97
N ASP A 59 -11.31 1.23 -10.78
CA ASP A 59 -10.80 -0.12 -11.02
C ASP A 59 -10.07 -0.65 -9.76
N LEU A 60 -10.88 -1.00 -8.76
CA LEU A 60 -10.53 -1.56 -7.46
C LEU A 60 -9.57 -2.74 -7.57
N LYS A 61 -9.65 -3.49 -8.68
CA LYS A 61 -8.81 -4.67 -8.90
C LYS A 61 -7.37 -4.26 -9.17
N ASN A 62 -7.15 -3.26 -10.02
CA ASN A 62 -5.81 -2.75 -10.30
C ASN A 62 -5.25 -1.89 -9.16
N ALA A 63 -6.12 -1.15 -8.47
CA ALA A 63 -5.73 -0.23 -7.41
C ALA A 63 -5.44 -0.90 -6.06
N VAL A 64 -6.05 -2.04 -5.74
CA VAL A 64 -5.90 -2.67 -4.41
C VAL A 64 -5.27 -4.06 -4.49
N LEU A 65 -5.69 -4.88 -5.45
CA LEU A 65 -5.28 -6.29 -5.52
C LEU A 65 -3.79 -6.42 -5.84
N ILE A 66 -3.29 -5.59 -6.75
CA ILE A 66 -1.89 -5.64 -7.18
C ILE A 66 -0.93 -5.09 -6.12
N PRO A 67 -1.19 -3.93 -5.49
CA PRO A 67 -0.41 -3.48 -4.33
C PRO A 67 -0.38 -4.53 -3.22
N SER A 68 -1.52 -5.15 -2.90
CA SER A 68 -1.59 -6.17 -1.84
C SER A 68 -0.69 -7.38 -2.12
N ILE A 69 -0.65 -7.86 -3.37
CA ILE A 69 0.26 -8.95 -3.77
C ILE A 69 1.72 -8.52 -3.65
N LEU A 70 2.06 -7.31 -4.08
CA LEU A 70 3.43 -6.77 -3.96
C LEU A 70 3.88 -6.68 -2.51
N PHE A 71 3.00 -6.25 -1.61
CA PHE A 71 3.28 -6.20 -0.17
C PHE A 71 3.51 -7.60 0.40
N ILE A 72 2.67 -8.58 0.06
CA ILE A 72 2.86 -9.97 0.51
C ILE A 72 4.22 -10.52 0.06
N ILE A 73 4.63 -10.27 -1.19
CA ILE A 73 5.95 -10.67 -1.69
C ILE A 73 7.06 -9.97 -0.92
N GLY A 74 6.95 -8.67 -0.69
CA GLY A 74 7.92 -7.90 0.10
C GLY A 74 8.06 -8.42 1.53
N PHE A 75 6.95 -8.82 2.15
CA PHE A 75 6.94 -9.45 3.48
C PHE A 75 7.68 -10.79 3.48
N VAL A 76 7.41 -11.68 2.52
CA VAL A 76 8.10 -12.97 2.40
C VAL A 76 9.61 -12.77 2.25
N ILE A 77 10.05 -11.81 1.43
CA ILE A 77 11.46 -11.51 1.23
C ILE A 77 12.11 -10.91 2.48
N ALA A 78 11.40 -10.08 3.24
CA ALA A 78 11.90 -9.56 4.51
C ALA A 78 12.12 -10.66 5.55
N PHE A 79 11.25 -11.66 5.62
CA PHE A 79 11.44 -12.83 6.50
C PHE A 79 12.60 -13.73 6.06
N LEU A 80 13.01 -13.69 4.80
CA LEU A 80 14.20 -14.39 4.28
C LEU A 80 15.53 -13.69 4.63
N GLY A 81 15.50 -12.60 5.40
CA GLY A 81 16.70 -11.91 5.90
C GLY A 81 17.05 -10.62 5.15
N TYR A 82 16.22 -10.15 4.22
CA TYR A 82 16.40 -8.89 3.50
C TYR A 82 15.33 -7.86 3.89
N PRO A 83 15.42 -7.25 5.08
CA PRO A 83 14.37 -6.37 5.61
C PRO A 83 14.13 -5.13 4.73
N VAL A 84 15.16 -4.66 4.01
CA VAL A 84 15.07 -3.54 3.05
C VAL A 84 14.13 -3.83 1.87
N ALA A 85 13.82 -5.10 1.59
CA ALA A 85 12.93 -5.49 0.51
C ALA A 85 11.52 -4.89 0.63
N ILE A 86 11.00 -4.71 1.85
CA ILE A 86 9.68 -4.08 2.06
C ILE A 86 9.69 -2.64 1.55
N SER A 87 10.69 -1.85 1.93
CA SER A 87 10.85 -0.47 1.46
C SER A 87 10.93 -0.38 -0.06
N ILE A 88 11.67 -1.29 -0.71
CA ILE A 88 11.80 -1.35 -2.18
C ILE A 88 10.45 -1.70 -2.82
N CYS A 89 9.74 -2.70 -2.29
CA CYS A 89 8.40 -3.07 -2.76
C CYS A 89 7.39 -1.92 -2.60
N CYS A 90 7.44 -1.16 -1.50
CA CYS A 90 6.64 0.05 -1.32
C CYS A 90 6.90 1.06 -2.45
N LEU A 91 8.17 1.31 -2.76
CA LEU A 91 8.58 2.27 -3.78
C LEU A 91 8.06 1.87 -5.17
N PHE A 92 8.20 0.60 -5.55
CA PHE A 92 7.62 0.06 -6.77
C PHE A 92 6.09 0.22 -6.82
N THR A 93 5.42 -0.03 -5.70
CA THR A 93 3.96 0.11 -5.60
C THR A 93 3.53 1.55 -5.85
N ILE A 94 4.23 2.54 -5.28
CA ILE A 94 3.92 3.95 -5.45
C ILE A 94 4.16 4.38 -6.91
N ILE A 95 5.32 4.04 -7.49
CA ILE A 95 5.65 4.38 -8.89
C ILE A 95 4.56 3.83 -9.82
N ARG A 96 4.19 2.57 -9.64
CA ARG A 96 3.13 1.93 -10.42
C ARG A 96 1.78 2.64 -10.24
N SER A 97 1.42 2.99 -9.02
CA SER A 97 0.16 3.69 -8.72
C SER A 97 0.10 5.06 -9.40
N ILE A 98 1.20 5.81 -9.38
CA ILE A 98 1.31 7.11 -10.06
C ILE A 98 1.21 6.92 -11.58
N TYR A 99 1.91 5.93 -12.13
CA TYR A 99 1.84 5.63 -13.56
C TYR A 99 0.42 5.25 -14.01
N TYR A 100 -0.29 4.45 -13.21
CA TYR A 100 -1.69 4.10 -13.49
C TYR A 100 -2.58 5.35 -13.44
N SER A 101 -2.39 6.23 -12.46
CA SER A 101 -3.15 7.48 -12.34
C SER A 101 -2.87 8.50 -13.44
N LEU A 102 -1.73 8.45 -14.13
CA LEU A 102 -1.41 9.32 -15.27
C LEU A 102 -2.00 8.83 -16.59
N LYS A 103 -2.29 7.52 -16.69
CA LYS A 103 -2.78 6.89 -17.90
C LYS A 103 -4.31 6.91 -18.00
N ASN A 104 -4.99 7.09 -16.87
CA ASN A 104 -6.44 7.15 -16.72
C ASN A 104 -6.91 8.60 -16.59
#